data_AF-A0A8C4TQ97-F1
#
_entry.id   AF-A0A8C4TQ97-F1
#
_cell.length_a   1.000
_cell.length_b   1.000
_cell.length_c   1.000
_cell.angle_alpha   90.00
_cell.angle_beta   90.00
_cell.angle_gamma   90.00
#
_symmetry.space_group_name_H-M   'P 1'
#
loop_
_entity.id
_entity.type
_entity.pdbx_description
1 polymer ?
#
loop_
_entity_poly.entity_id
_entity_poly.type
_entity_poly.pdbx_seq_one_letter_code
_entity_poly.pdbx_strand_id
1 'polypeptide(L)'
;LFLILCTAPILFLFWTQTAQESLALEQSPDTVIKQGQSVNLTCSKKSSSSVAVYWYKMPLGKDTRLIPVAHALERGKANVEEDFQSRFKSSGIQGDGMTLLIEHAFLNDSGTYYCAENETQWLGC
;
A
#
# COMPACT_ATOMS: atom_id res chain seq x y z
N LEU A 1 -29.61 -7.96 7.01
CA LEU A 1 -30.78 -8.19 7.87
C LEU A 1 -30.34 -9.13 8.98
N PHE A 2 -29.83 -8.61 10.09
CA PHE A 2 -29.45 -9.44 11.24
C PHE A 2 -30.51 -9.25 12.33
N LEU A 3 -31.12 -10.36 12.73
CA LEU A 3 -32.26 -10.41 13.64
C LEU A 3 -31.78 -10.13 15.07
N ILE A 4 -32.28 -9.05 15.67
CA ILE A 4 -32.15 -8.77 17.10
C ILE A 4 -33.45 -9.20 17.76
N LEU A 5 -33.43 -10.29 18.54
CA LEU A 5 -34.36 -10.60 19.63
C LEU A 5 -33.56 -11.48 20.63
N CYS A 6 -33.62 -11.36 21.95
CA CYS A 6 -34.78 -11.08 22.79
C CYS A 6 -34.34 -10.54 24.18
N THR A 7 -35.32 -9.98 24.88
CA THR A 7 -35.30 -9.20 26.13
C THR A 7 -34.99 -9.99 27.41
N ALA A 8 -34.15 -9.43 28.31
CA ALA A 8 -34.35 -9.33 29.77
C ALA A 8 -33.17 -8.55 30.42
N PRO A 9 -33.38 -7.78 31.51
CA PRO A 9 -32.51 -6.68 31.90
C PRO A 9 -31.43 -7.12 32.88
N ILE A 10 -30.31 -7.67 32.42
CA ILE A 10 -29.13 -7.86 33.28
C ILE A 10 -27.88 -7.53 32.48
N LEU A 11 -27.27 -6.40 32.87
CA LEU A 11 -25.94 -5.93 32.52
C LEU A 11 -25.70 -5.73 31.01
N PHE A 12 -25.80 -4.46 30.58
CA PHE A 12 -25.13 -3.98 29.36
C PHE A 12 -23.62 -4.23 29.51
N LEU A 13 -23.18 -5.43 29.16
CA LEU A 13 -21.83 -5.60 28.66
C LEU A 13 -21.83 -4.87 27.33
N PHE A 14 -21.36 -3.62 27.38
CA PHE A 14 -20.98 -2.87 26.20
C PHE A 14 -20.01 -3.78 25.44
N TRP A 15 -20.52 -4.44 24.39
CA TRP A 15 -19.67 -4.98 23.36
C TRP A 15 -18.98 -3.78 22.77
N THR A 16 -17.79 -3.44 23.28
CA THR A 16 -16.88 -2.57 22.57
C THR A 16 -16.61 -3.31 21.27
N GLN A 17 -17.24 -2.87 20.19
CA GLN A 17 -16.81 -3.24 18.85
C GLN A 17 -15.38 -2.72 18.76
N THR A 18 -14.39 -3.56 19.07
CA THR A 18 -13.02 -3.27 18.70
C THR A 18 -13.05 -3.26 17.18
N ALA A 19 -13.04 -2.07 16.59
CA ALA A 19 -12.72 -1.95 15.18
C ALA A 19 -11.37 -2.64 15.03
N GLN A 20 -11.37 -3.84 14.42
CA GLN A 20 -10.12 -4.50 14.10
C GLN A 20 -9.41 -3.52 13.17
N GLU A 21 -8.31 -2.94 13.64
CA GLU A 21 -7.46 -2.12 12.80
C GLU A 21 -7.08 -3.02 11.62
N SER A 22 -7.68 -2.76 10.46
CA SER A 22 -7.20 -3.33 9.22
C SER A 22 -5.72 -2.98 9.14
N LEU A 23 -4.90 -3.93 8.72
CA LEU A 23 -3.51 -3.71 8.31
C LEU A 23 -3.49 -2.61 7.23
N ALA A 24 -3.47 -1.35 7.66
CA ALA A 24 -3.72 -0.21 6.81
C ALA A 24 -2.36 0.38 6.44
N LEU A 25 -1.90 0.03 5.25
CA LEU A 25 -0.87 0.78 4.57
C LEU A 25 -1.43 2.18 4.28
N GLU A 26 -0.72 3.20 4.74
CA GLU A 26 -1.00 4.58 4.42
C GLU A 26 -0.11 5.01 3.27
N GLN A 27 -0.70 5.55 2.20
CA GLN A 27 0.03 6.00 1.02
C GLN A 27 -0.25 7.46 0.72
N SER A 28 0.77 8.19 0.28
CA SER A 28 0.67 9.62 -0.03
C SER A 28 1.76 10.07 -1.01
N PRO A 29 1.59 11.20 -1.71
CA PRO A 29 0.36 12.00 -1.81
C PRO A 29 -0.63 11.44 -2.82
N ASP A 30 -1.92 11.76 -2.65
CA ASP A 30 -2.87 11.81 -3.77
C ASP A 30 -2.75 13.20 -4.39
N THR A 31 -2.22 13.29 -5.61
CA THR A 31 -1.89 14.57 -6.23
C THR A 31 -1.91 14.50 -7.75
N VAL A 32 -2.03 15.68 -8.36
CA VAL A 32 -1.91 15.89 -9.80
C VAL A 32 -0.67 16.72 -10.06
N ILE A 33 0.25 16.19 -10.88
CA ILE A 33 1.47 16.87 -11.32
C ILE A 33 1.43 17.16 -12.82
N LYS A 34 2.24 18.12 -13.26
CA LYS A 34 2.43 18.41 -14.69
C LYS A 34 3.45 17.45 -15.30
N GLN A 35 3.31 17.21 -16.60
CA GLN A 35 4.31 16.46 -17.36
C GLN A 35 5.71 17.05 -17.17
N GLY A 36 6.70 16.18 -17.01
CA GLY A 36 8.10 16.54 -16.77
C GLY A 36 8.44 16.82 -15.30
N GLN A 37 7.46 16.94 -14.40
CA GLN A 37 7.72 17.03 -12.97
C GLN A 37 8.03 15.65 -12.36
N SER A 38 8.69 15.66 -11.20
CA SER A 38 8.96 14.45 -10.42
C SER A 38 8.09 14.42 -9.17
N VAL A 39 7.74 13.23 -8.70
CA VAL A 39 6.95 13.02 -7.47
C VAL A 39 7.50 11.84 -6.67
N ASN A 40 7.49 11.98 -5.35
CA ASN A 40 7.73 10.88 -4.42
C ASN A 40 6.39 10.37 -3.90
N LEU A 41 6.09 9.10 -4.18
CA LEU A 41 5.03 8.36 -3.55
C LEU A 41 5.62 7.63 -2.35
N THR A 42 4.97 7.74 -1.21
CA THR A 42 5.36 7.11 0.05
C THR A 42 4.30 6.11 0.43
N CYS A 43 4.74 4.98 0.97
CA CYS A 43 3.89 3.99 1.60
C CYS A 43 4.44 3.71 2.99
N SER A 44 3.62 3.88 4.01
CA SER A 44 3.95 3.62 5.41
C SER A 44 3.00 2.61 6.00
N LYS A 45 3.53 1.61 6.70
CA LYS A 45 2.76 0.64 7.48
C LYS A 45 2.57 1.13 8.91
N LYS A 46 1.47 0.71 9.53
CA LYS A 46 1.26 0.92 10.96
C LYS A 46 1.98 -0.10 11.85
N SER A 47 2.42 -1.23 11.29
CA SER A 47 3.06 -2.35 12.02
C SER A 47 4.32 -2.85 11.33
N SER A 48 5.37 -3.15 12.08
CA SER A 48 6.71 -3.40 11.54
C SER A 48 6.96 -4.77 10.89
N SER A 49 5.95 -5.66 10.77
CA SER A 49 6.11 -7.10 10.53
C SER A 49 6.24 -7.59 9.07
N SER A 50 6.24 -6.72 8.07
CA SER A 50 6.29 -7.15 6.66
C SER A 50 7.68 -7.53 6.17
N VAL A 51 7.77 -8.72 5.54
CA VAL A 51 8.99 -9.24 4.90
C VAL A 51 9.27 -8.54 3.57
N ALA A 52 8.22 -8.07 2.91
CA ALA A 52 8.31 -7.43 1.60
C ALA A 52 7.25 -6.34 1.44
N VAL A 53 7.62 -5.26 0.77
CA VAL A 53 6.71 -4.19 0.33
C VAL A 53 6.80 -4.06 -1.18
N TYR A 54 5.67 -3.79 -1.82
CA TYR A 54 5.49 -3.74 -3.26
C TYR A 54 4.83 -2.43 -3.67
N TRP A 55 5.19 -1.92 -4.84
CA TRP A 55 4.48 -0.87 -5.57
C TRP A 55 3.87 -1.47 -6.85
N TYR A 56 2.59 -1.21 -7.03
CA TYR A 56 1.83 -1.52 -8.23
C TYR A 56 1.29 -0.25 -8.87
N LYS A 57 1.11 -0.26 -10.18
CA LYS A 57 0.40 0.76 -10.94
C LYS A 57 -0.85 0.16 -11.55
N MET A 58 -1.98 0.82 -11.36
CA MET A 58 -3.22 0.61 -12.09
C MET A 58 -3.38 1.77 -13.10
N PRO A 59 -3.15 1.54 -14.40
CA PRO A 59 -3.29 2.59 -15.41
C PRO A 59 -4.71 3.17 -15.48
N LEU A 60 -4.85 4.43 -15.91
CA LEU A 60 -6.15 4.99 -16.24
C LEU A 60 -6.69 4.34 -17.52
N GLY A 61 -7.95 3.88 -17.50
CA GLY A 61 -8.63 3.36 -18.69
C GLY A 61 -9.45 2.10 -18.42
N LYS A 62 -9.63 1.27 -19.46
CA LYS A 62 -10.38 0.00 -19.35
C LYS A 62 -9.56 -1.17 -18.80
N ASP A 63 -8.24 -1.03 -18.77
CA ASP A 63 -7.35 -2.07 -18.24
C ASP A 63 -7.19 -1.89 -16.73
N THR A 64 -7.81 -2.79 -15.96
CA THR A 64 -7.81 -2.75 -14.49
C THR A 64 -6.72 -3.64 -13.88
N ARG A 65 -5.73 -4.06 -14.67
CA ARG A 65 -4.64 -4.92 -14.17
C ARG A 65 -3.65 -4.10 -13.34
N LEU A 66 -3.21 -4.70 -12.22
CA LEU A 66 -2.10 -4.18 -11.43
C LEU A 66 -0.79 -4.58 -12.10
N ILE A 67 -0.01 -3.58 -12.50
CA ILE A 67 1.31 -3.75 -13.09
C ILE A 67 2.35 -3.60 -11.97
N PRO A 68 3.23 -4.59 -11.72
CA PRO A 68 4.31 -4.44 -10.75
C PRO A 68 5.27 -3.34 -11.19
N VAL A 69 5.71 -2.51 -10.25
CA VAL A 69 6.62 -1.38 -10.51
C VAL A 69 7.92 -1.55 -9.76
N ALA A 70 7.84 -1.82 -8.46
CA ALA A 70 9.00 -2.00 -7.61
C ALA A 70 8.67 -2.85 -6.39
N HIS A 71 9.68 -3.45 -5.79
CA HIS A 71 9.56 -4.14 -4.52
C HIS A 71 10.85 -4.06 -3.71
N ALA A 72 10.74 -4.20 -2.41
CA ALA A 72 11.89 -4.36 -1.53
C ALA A 72 11.59 -5.43 -0.48
N LEU A 73 12.62 -6.20 -0.14
CA LEU A 73 12.60 -7.13 0.99
C LEU A 73 13.15 -6.43 2.24
N GLU A 74 12.79 -6.94 3.42
CA GLU A 74 13.36 -6.45 4.69
C GLU A 74 14.89 -6.48 4.62
N ARG A 75 15.53 -5.34 4.92
CA ARG A 75 16.99 -5.14 4.87
C ARG A 75 17.62 -5.32 3.47
N GLY A 76 16.81 -5.53 2.44
CA GLY A 76 17.22 -5.64 1.05
C GLY A 76 17.28 -4.28 0.35
N LYS A 77 17.89 -4.28 -0.83
CA LYS A 77 17.76 -3.15 -1.78
C LYS A 77 16.41 -3.25 -2.49
N ALA A 78 15.88 -2.11 -2.91
CA ALA A 78 14.75 -2.12 -3.81
C ALA A 78 15.13 -2.64 -5.19
N ASN A 79 14.20 -3.35 -5.80
CA ASN A 79 14.22 -3.74 -7.18
C ASN A 79 13.10 -2.99 -7.92
N VAL A 80 13.42 -2.44 -9.09
CA VAL A 80 12.47 -1.75 -9.97
C VAL A 80 12.34 -2.57 -11.24
N GLU A 81 11.12 -2.83 -11.69
CA GLU A 81 10.85 -3.60 -12.91
C GLU A 81 11.50 -2.92 -14.13
N GLU A 82 12.01 -3.73 -15.06
CA GLU A 82 12.86 -3.27 -16.19
C GLU A 82 12.22 -2.13 -16.99
N ASP A 83 10.91 -2.24 -17.26
CA ASP A 83 10.12 -1.25 -17.99
C ASP A 83 10.11 0.14 -17.33
N PHE A 84 10.40 0.22 -16.03
CA PHE A 84 10.34 1.44 -15.23
C PHE A 84 11.72 2.01 -14.85
N GLN A 85 12.80 1.21 -14.93
CA GLN A 85 14.14 1.57 -14.42
C GLN A 85 14.73 2.86 -15.01
N SER A 86 14.30 3.25 -16.21
CA SER A 86 14.79 4.48 -16.86
C SER A 86 14.48 5.76 -16.10
N ARG A 87 13.38 5.78 -15.30
CA ARG A 87 12.88 7.00 -14.64
C ARG A 87 12.32 6.76 -13.24
N PHE A 88 12.04 5.52 -12.88
CA PHE A 88 11.51 5.18 -11.57
C PHE A 88 12.65 4.71 -10.68
N LYS A 89 12.65 5.17 -9.43
CA LYS A 89 13.60 4.76 -8.41
C LYS A 89 12.82 4.43 -7.16
N SER A 90 13.21 3.38 -6.45
CA SER A 90 12.58 3.04 -5.17
C SER A 90 13.63 2.96 -4.07
N SER A 91 13.26 3.41 -2.87
CA SER A 91 14.06 3.16 -1.67
C SER A 91 13.88 1.71 -1.25
N GLY A 92 14.88 1.12 -0.57
CA GLY A 92 14.59 -0.05 0.27
C GLY A 92 13.54 0.29 1.34
N ILE A 93 13.11 -0.72 2.10
CA ILE A 93 12.25 -0.50 3.26
C ILE A 93 13.05 0.27 4.31
N GLN A 94 12.61 1.48 4.65
CA GLN A 94 13.21 2.36 5.66
C GLN A 94 12.19 2.64 6.76
N GLY A 95 12.53 2.27 7.99
CA GLY A 95 11.59 2.32 9.11
C GLY A 95 10.32 1.54 8.76
N ASP A 96 9.21 2.26 8.74
CA ASP A 96 7.88 1.71 8.46
C ASP A 96 7.46 1.88 6.99
N GLY A 97 8.35 2.18 6.05
CA GLY A 97 7.87 2.49 4.70
C GLY A 97 8.83 2.32 3.53
N MET A 98 8.26 2.47 2.34
CA MET A 98 8.97 2.43 1.06
C MET A 98 8.53 3.61 0.19
N THR A 99 9.52 4.28 -0.42
CA THR A 99 9.29 5.41 -1.31
C THR A 99 9.52 5.00 -2.76
N LEU A 100 8.66 5.47 -3.66
CA LEU A 100 8.81 5.40 -5.11
C LEU A 100 8.92 6.82 -5.68
N LEU A 101 10.07 7.13 -6.26
CA LEU A 101 10.31 8.34 -7.02
C LEU A 101 9.98 8.07 -8.49
N ILE A 102 9.10 8.89 -9.06
CA ILE A 102 8.82 8.94 -10.49
C ILE A 102 9.49 10.19 -11.02
N GLU A 103 10.54 10.05 -11.83
CA GLU A 103 11.24 11.17 -12.45
C GLU A 103 10.63 11.54 -13.81
N HIS A 104 10.53 12.84 -14.08
CA HIS A 104 10.10 13.37 -15.38
C HIS A 104 8.81 12.71 -15.91
N ALA A 105 7.72 12.84 -15.16
CA ALA A 105 6.48 12.11 -15.41
C ALA A 105 5.91 12.35 -16.83
N PHE A 106 5.44 11.27 -17.47
CA PHE A 106 4.74 11.29 -18.75
C PHE A 106 3.24 11.03 -18.58
N LEU A 107 2.44 11.34 -19.62
CA LEU A 107 1.00 11.08 -19.60
C LEU A 107 0.66 9.59 -19.43
N ASN A 108 1.51 8.68 -19.90
CA ASN A 108 1.31 7.24 -19.70
C ASN A 108 1.56 6.81 -18.25
N ASP A 109 2.21 7.63 -17.42
CA ASP A 109 2.46 7.35 -16.00
C ASP A 109 1.21 7.59 -15.15
N SER A 110 0.20 8.28 -15.69
CA SER A 110 -1.06 8.52 -15.01
C SER A 110 -1.77 7.20 -14.67
N GLY A 111 -2.18 7.09 -13.42
CA GLY A 111 -2.79 5.88 -12.86
C GLY A 111 -2.88 5.97 -11.35
N THR A 112 -3.57 5.01 -10.75
CA THR A 112 -3.56 4.82 -9.30
C THR A 112 -2.39 3.92 -8.94
N TYR A 113 -1.54 4.37 -8.04
CA TYR A 113 -0.45 3.57 -7.52
C TYR A 113 -0.89 2.96 -6.19
N TYR A 114 -0.69 1.66 -6.03
CA TYR A 114 -1.03 0.93 -4.82
C TYR A 114 0.24 0.37 -4.21
N CYS A 115 0.38 0.52 -2.89
CA CYS A 115 1.34 -0.29 -2.17
C CYS A 115 0.68 -1.50 -1.52
N ALA A 116 1.43 -2.58 -1.41
CA ALA A 116 1.02 -3.80 -0.74
C ALA A 116 2.19 -4.35 0.07
N GLU A 117 1.89 -5.11 1.12
CA GLU A 117 2.89 -5.79 1.92
C GLU A 117 2.55 -7.26 2.08
N ASN A 118 3.58 -8.10 2.23
CA ASN A 118 3.39 -9.48 2.64
C ASN A 118 3.70 -9.60 4.13
N GLU A 119 2.68 -9.87 4.93
CA GLU A 119 2.83 -10.21 6.34
C GLU A 119 3.38 -11.64 6.50
N THR A 120 4.37 -11.83 7.37
CA THR A 120 4.53 -13.12 8.02
C THR A 120 3.49 -13.24 9.13
N GLN A 121 2.26 -13.64 8.78
CA GLN A 121 1.38 -14.19 9.79
C GLN A 121 1.94 -15.57 10.16
N TRP A 122 2.73 -15.64 11.23
CA TRP A 122 3.01 -16.91 11.90
C TRP A 122 1.68 -17.42 12.47
N LEU A 123 0.83 -18.00 11.61
CA LEU A 123 -0.19 -18.93 12.05
C LEU A 123 0.56 -20.19 12.49
N GLY A 124 1.07 -20.16 13.72
CA GLY A 124 1.41 -21.39 14.42
C GLY A 124 0.16 -22.26 14.41
N CYS A 125 0.24 -23.36 13.66
CA CYS A 125 -0.63 -24.51 13.90
C CYS A 125 -0.27 -25.14 15.25
#